data_AF-A0A439SGY3-F1
#
_entry.id   AF-A0A439SGY3-F1
#
_cell.length_a   1.000
_cell.length_b   1.000
_cell.length_c   1.000
_cell.angle_alpha   90.00
_cell.angle_beta   90.00
_cell.angle_gamma   90.00
#
_symmetry.space_group_name_H-M   'P 1'
#
loop_
_entity.id
_entity.type
_entity.pdbx_description
1 polymer ?
#
loop_
_entity_poly.entity_id
_entity_poly.type
_entity_poly.pdbx_seq_one_letter_code
_entity_poly.pdbx_strand_id
1 'polypeptide(L)'
;AMGGLIGTVAVATKHEIVLVIVGGLFVVEILSVIIQVGYFKMTGKRVFLMAPIHHHFEKLGWTESQVVIRFWIIAVILALVGLSTLKLR
;
A
#
# COMPACT_ATOMS: atom_id res chain seq x y z
N ALA A 1 12.99 -8.37 5.48
CA ALA A 1 13.72 -7.63 6.54
C ALA A 1 13.14 -6.24 6.80
N MET A 2 13.08 -5.35 5.80
CA MET A 2 12.70 -3.93 6.02
C MET A 2 11.31 -3.71 6.63
N GLY A 3 10.28 -4.43 6.18
CA GLY A 3 8.92 -4.28 6.73
C GLY A 3 8.83 -4.63 8.22
N GLY A 4 9.53 -5.68 8.65
CA GLY A 4 9.61 -6.06 10.07
C GLY A 4 10.36 -5.03 10.90
N LEU A 5 11.46 -4.47 10.39
CA LEU A 5 12.19 -3.40 11.06
C LEU A 5 11.31 -2.16 11.26
N ILE A 6 10.67 -1.67 10.20
CA ILE A 6 9.80 -0.49 10.24
C ILE A 6 8.60 -0.72 11.16
N GLY A 7 7.99 -1.91 11.10
CA GLY A 7 6.92 -2.33 12.00
C GLY A 7 7.34 -2.29 13.47
N THR A 8 8.48 -2.89 13.81
CA THR A 8 9.01 -2.88 15.18
C THR A 8 9.29 -1.48 15.68
N VAL A 9 9.88 -0.60 14.85
CA VAL A 9 10.12 0.80 15.22
C VAL A 9 8.81 1.55 15.49
N ALA A 10 7.79 1.35 14.65
CA ALA A 10 6.49 1.98 14.85
C ALA A 10 5.82 1.55 16.15
N VAL A 11 5.84 0.26 16.47
CA VAL A 11 5.29 -0.26 17.74
C VAL A 11 6.11 0.25 18.94
N ALA A 12 7.45 0.20 18.85
CA ALA A 12 8.33 0.65 19.92
C ALA A 12 8.14 2.15 20.23
N THR A 13 7.83 2.96 19.22
CA THR A 13 7.57 4.40 19.36
C THR A 13 6.10 4.75 19.56
N LYS A 14 5.17 3.76 19.57
CA LYS A 14 3.71 3.97 19.65
C LYS A 14 3.13 4.85 18.53
N HIS A 15 3.70 4.71 17.34
CA HIS A 15 3.28 5.42 16.12
C HIS A 15 2.71 4.46 15.07
N GLU A 16 1.91 3.47 15.52
CA GLU A 16 1.32 2.45 14.65
C GLU A 16 0.35 3.07 13.63
N ILE A 17 -0.45 4.06 14.05
CA ILE A 17 -1.39 4.75 13.16
C ILE A 17 -0.62 5.52 12.08
N VAL A 18 0.48 6.19 12.45
CA VAL A 18 1.33 6.89 11.49
C VAL A 18 1.95 5.91 10.51
N LEU A 19 2.41 4.74 10.99
CA LEU A 19 2.91 3.69 10.11
C LEU A 19 1.85 3.21 9.11
N VAL A 20 0.60 3.03 9.52
CA VAL A 20 -0.47 2.63 8.62
C VAL A 20 -0.71 3.69 7.54
N ILE A 21 -0.63 4.98 7.88
CA ILE A 21 -0.79 6.07 6.92
C ILE A 21 0.40 6.12 5.95
N VAL A 22 1.63 6.21 6.46
CA VAL A 22 2.85 6.31 5.65
C VAL A 22 3.05 5.06 4.79
N GLY A 23 2.79 3.89 5.37
CA GLY A 23 2.81 2.60 4.70
C GLY A 23 1.53 2.30 3.90
N GLY A 24 0.62 3.27 3.75
CA GLY A 24 -0.71 3.06 3.18
C GLY A 24 -0.68 2.45 1.78
N LEU A 25 0.33 2.76 0.96
CA LEU A 25 0.52 2.12 -0.35
C LEU A 25 0.78 0.60 -0.21
N PHE A 26 1.63 0.19 0.74
CA PHE A 26 1.87 -1.23 1.02
C PHE A 26 0.63 -1.92 1.58
N VAL A 27 -0.16 -1.19 2.39
CA VAL A 27 -1.45 -1.69 2.90
C VAL A 27 -2.41 -1.95 1.73
N VAL A 28 -2.54 -1.01 0.79
CA VAL A 28 -3.40 -1.18 -0.40
C VAL A 28 -2.95 -2.34 -1.27
N GLU A 29 -1.65 -2.51 -1.49
CA GLU A 29 -1.08 -3.65 -2.21
C GLU A 29 -1.49 -4.99 -1.60
N ILE A 30 -1.35 -5.15 -0.27
CA ILE A 30 -1.75 -6.37 0.43
C ILE A 30 -3.28 -6.55 0.42
N LEU A 31 -4.05 -5.48 0.67
CA LEU A 31 -5.51 -5.52 0.63
C LEU A 31 -6.02 -5.93 -0.74
N SER A 32 -5.37 -5.49 -1.82
CA SER A 32 -5.75 -5.89 -3.18
C SER A 32 -5.64 -7.40 -3.38
N VAL A 33 -4.62 -8.05 -2.81
CA VAL A 33 -4.43 -9.50 -2.85
C VAL A 33 -5.48 -10.20 -1.98
N ILE A 34 -5.73 -9.72 -0.77
CA ILE A 34 -6.75 -10.30 0.13
C ILE A 34 -8.13 -10.25 -0.52
N ILE A 35 -8.52 -9.10 -1.06
CA ILE A 35 -9.79 -8.91 -1.77
C ILE A 35 -9.86 -9.82 -2.99
N GLN A 36 -8.81 -9.85 -3.83
CA GLN A 36 -8.78 -10.66 -5.03
C GLN A 36 -8.93 -12.16 -4.72
N VAL A 37 -8.14 -12.67 -3.77
CA VAL A 37 -8.17 -14.09 -3.39
C VAL A 37 -9.49 -14.45 -2.72
N GLY A 38 -9.99 -13.62 -1.80
CA GLY A 38 -11.26 -13.84 -1.13
C GLY A 38 -12.42 -13.88 -2.12
N TYR A 39 -12.49 -12.91 -3.02
CA TYR A 39 -13.54 -12.83 -4.03
C TYR A 39 -13.47 -13.96 -5.06
N PHE A 40 -12.26 -14.32 -5.51
CA PHE A 40 -12.07 -15.43 -6.45
C PHE A 40 -12.49 -16.77 -5.84
N LYS A 41 -12.18 -17.01 -4.56
CA LYS A 41 -12.63 -18.22 -3.85
C LYS A 41 -14.15 -18.30 -3.71
N MET A 42 -14.83 -17.17 -3.53
CA MET A 42 -16.29 -17.13 -3.35
C MET A 42 -17.07 -17.20 -4.66
N THR A 43 -16.56 -16.57 -5.73
CA THR A 43 -17.34 -16.33 -6.96
C THR A 43 -16.73 -16.93 -8.22
N GLY A 44 -15.47 -17.37 -8.17
CA GLY A 44 -14.69 -17.76 -9.35
C GLY A 44 -14.32 -16.60 -10.28
N LYS A 45 -14.71 -15.37 -9.95
CA LYS A 45 -14.45 -14.16 -10.74
C LYS A 45 -13.34 -13.33 -10.11
N ARG A 46 -12.73 -12.44 -10.89
CA ARG A 46 -11.66 -11.54 -10.46
C ARG A 46 -12.21 -10.12 -10.26
N VAL A 47 -11.77 -9.42 -9.22
CA VAL A 47 -12.12 -8.00 -8.98
C VAL A 47 -11.16 -7.11 -9.76
N PHE A 48 -9.87 -7.34 -9.61
CA PHE A 48 -8.80 -6.70 -10.36
C PHE A 48 -8.37 -7.60 -11.52
N LEU A 49 -7.86 -7.00 -12.60
CA LEU A 49 -7.29 -7.77 -13.72
C LEU A 49 -6.18 -8.73 -13.26
N MET A 50 -5.37 -8.25 -12.32
CA MET A 50 -4.32 -9.00 -11.63
C MET A 50 -4.12 -8.37 -10.25
N ALA A 51 -3.76 -9.17 -9.25
CA ALA A 51 -3.30 -8.69 -7.95
C ALA A 51 -1.84 -9.15 -7.77
N PRO A 52 -0.97 -8.33 -7.15
CA PRO A 52 -1.26 -7.05 -6.47
C PRO A 52 -1.63 -5.87 -7.40
N ILE A 53 -2.04 -4.74 -6.83
CA ILE A 53 -2.68 -3.64 -7.59
C ILE A 53 -1.75 -2.98 -8.62
N HIS A 54 -0.43 -2.97 -8.45
CA HIS A 54 0.48 -2.48 -9.50
C HIS A 54 0.35 -3.27 -10.81
N HIS A 55 0.23 -4.61 -10.76
CA HIS A 55 0.00 -5.42 -11.96
C HIS A 55 -1.37 -5.19 -12.59
N HIS A 56 -2.36 -4.75 -11.81
CA HIS A 56 -3.63 -4.31 -12.38
C HIS A 56 -3.42 -3.14 -13.34
N PHE A 57 -2.61 -2.15 -12.96
CA PHE A 57 -2.29 -0.99 -13.81
C PHE A 57 -1.42 -1.35 -15.02
N GLU A 58 -0.47 -2.27 -14.86
CA GLU A 58 0.31 -2.79 -16.00
C GLU A 58 -0.60 -3.48 -17.03
N LYS A 59 -1.59 -4.26 -16.57
CA LYS A 59 -2.59 -4.89 -17.45
C LYS A 59 -3.55 -3.88 -18.09
N LEU A 60 -3.69 -2.68 -17.55
CA LEU A 60 -4.40 -1.56 -18.17
C LEU A 60 -3.53 -0.80 -19.19
N GLY A 61 -2.28 -1.23 -19.42
CA GLY A 61 -1.39 -0.68 -20.43
C GLY A 61 -0.40 0.36 -19.90
N TRP A 62 -0.26 0.53 -18.58
CA TRP A 62 0.79 1.40 -18.03
C TRP A 62 2.15 0.69 -18.11
N THR A 63 3.20 1.44 -18.37
CA THR A 63 4.57 0.91 -18.25
C THR A 63 4.94 0.76 -16.76
N GLU A 64 5.84 -0.16 -16.46
CA GLU A 64 6.35 -0.36 -15.10
C GLU A 64 6.85 0.96 -14.49
N SER A 65 7.65 1.72 -15.23
CA SER A 65 8.13 3.04 -14.80
C SER A 65 7.01 4.03 -14.51
N GLN A 66 5.93 4.03 -15.30
CA GLN A 66 4.77 4.89 -15.05
C GLN A 66 4.06 4.52 -13.75
N VAL A 67 3.91 3.22 -13.46
CA VAL A 67 3.31 2.73 -12.21
C VAL A 67 4.20 3.13 -11.03
N VAL A 68 5.51 2.84 -11.11
CA VAL A 68 6.49 3.15 -10.05
C VAL A 68 6.49 4.64 -9.71
N ILE A 69 6.59 5.52 -10.70
CA ILE A 69 6.64 6.98 -10.47
C ILE A 69 5.33 7.47 -9.83
N ARG A 70 4.17 7.01 -10.32
CA ARG A 70 2.87 7.41 -9.74
C ARG A 70 2.71 6.90 -8.32
N PHE A 71 3.17 5.69 -8.04
CA PHE A 71 3.14 5.10 -6.72
C PHE A 71 4.07 5.84 -5.74
N TRP A 72 5.23 6.31 -6.20
CA TRP A 72 6.09 7.19 -5.41
C TRP A 72 5.44 8.53 -5.08
N ILE A 73 4.74 9.15 -6.04
CA ILE A 73 3.98 10.39 -5.78
C ILE A 73 2.94 10.15 -4.67
N ILE A 74 2.19 9.05 -4.74
CA ILE A 74 1.20 8.68 -3.72
C ILE A 74 1.90 8.42 -2.37
N ALA A 75 3.02 7.70 -2.36
CA ALA A 75 3.79 7.40 -1.15
C ALA A 75 4.32 8.68 -0.47
N VAL A 76 4.80 9.66 -1.24
CA VAL A 76 5.25 10.95 -0.71
C VAL A 76 4.08 11.73 -0.12
N ILE A 77 2.92 11.76 -0.78
CA ILE A 77 1.72 12.41 -0.25
C ILE A 77 1.30 11.75 1.08
N LEU A 78 1.24 10.42 1.12
CA LEU A 78 0.92 9.68 2.34
C LEU A 78 1.94 9.93 3.46
N ALA A 79 3.23 10.07 3.12
CA ALA A 79 4.27 10.42 4.08
C ALA A 79 4.02 11.82 4.68
N LEU A 80 3.70 12.82 3.87
CA LEU A 80 3.38 14.17 4.33
C LEU A 80 2.13 14.19 5.22
N VAL A 81 1.09 13.43 4.86
CA VAL A 81 -0.11 13.27 5.69
C VAL A 81 0.23 12.59 7.01
N GLY A 82 1.02 11.51 6.99
CA GLY A 82 1.47 10.83 8.21
C GLY A 82 2.23 11.78 9.15
N LEU A 83 3.14 12.58 8.60
CA LEU A 83 3.88 13.60 9.35
C LEU A 83 2.98 14.70 9.91
N SER A 84 1.96 15.16 9.19
CA SER A 84 1.04 16.19 9.69
C SER A 84 0.15 15.71 10.83
N THR A 85 -0.06 14.39 10.96
CA THR A 85 -0.76 13.81 12.13
C THR A 85 0.07 13.78 13.41
N LEU A 86 1.40 13.92 13.30
CA LEU A 86 2.27 14.03 14.47
C LEU A 86 2.04 15.40 15.12
N LYS A 87 1.62 15.39 16.38
CA LYS A 87 1.60 16.62 17.17
C LYS A 87 3.05 17.06 17.42
N LEU A 88 3.50 18.06 16.66
CA LEU A 88 4.71 18.83 16.95
C LEU A 88 4.41 19.72 18.16
N ARG A 89 4.44 19.15 19.37
CA ARG A 89 4.38 19.92 20.60
C ARG A 89 5.24 19.29 21.68
#